data_AF-A0A954YXE5-F1
#
_entry.id   AF-A0A954YXE5-F1
#
_cell.length_a   1.000
_cell.length_b   1.000
_cell.length_c   1.000
_cell.angle_alpha   90.00
_cell.angle_beta   90.00
_cell.angle_gamma   90.00
#
_symmetry.space_group_name_H-M   'P 1'
#
loop_
_entity.id
_entity.type
_entity.pdbx_description
1 polymer ?
#
loop_
_entity_poly.entity_id
_entity_poly.type
_entity_poly.pdbx_seq_one_letter_code
_entity_poly.pdbx_strand_id
1 'polypeptide(L)'
;MLTQWLYPNNVTTPMLFGEMLIAAVVVVLIAIRLTKLADRFADEWNLGRAFVGMLLLATVTSLPEVVAGATAAAIGSVDMAFAAVYGSCSFNIVIIVIMNLALA
;
A
#
# COMPACT_ATOMS: atom_id res chain seq x y z
N MET A 1 -22.19 -4.57 -8.60
CA MET A 1 -23.19 -4.37 -7.52
C MET A 1 -22.63 -3.57 -6.34
N LEU A 2 -21.49 -3.92 -5.71
CA LEU A 2 -20.90 -3.10 -4.62
C LEU A 2 -20.37 -1.72 -5.08
N THR A 3 -19.77 -1.65 -6.27
CA THR A 3 -19.26 -0.39 -6.85
C THR A 3 -20.36 0.64 -7.08
N GLN A 4 -21.58 0.20 -7.39
CA GLN A 4 -22.73 1.09 -7.64
C GLN A 4 -23.34 1.64 -6.33
N TRP A 5 -23.06 0.99 -5.20
CA TRP A 5 -23.47 1.42 -3.86
C TRP A 5 -22.47 2.39 -3.24
N LEU A 6 -21.17 2.16 -3.48
CA LEU A 6 -20.09 3.02 -2.98
C LEU A 6 -19.82 4.23 -3.89
N TYR A 7 -20.00 4.06 -5.19
CA TYR A 7 -19.82 5.09 -6.22
C TYR A 7 -21.11 5.26 -7.04
N PRO A 8 -22.11 5.98 -6.51
CA PRO A 8 -23.32 6.31 -7.27
C PRO A 8 -22.94 7.15 -8.51
N ASN A 9 -23.73 7.10 -9.58
CA ASN A 9 -23.42 7.71 -10.90
C ASN A 9 -23.22 9.25 -10.92
N ASN A 10 -23.07 9.88 -9.75
CA ASN A 10 -23.08 11.30 -9.49
C ASN A 10 -21.75 11.77 -8.85
N VAL A 11 -20.79 10.86 -8.60
CA VAL A 11 -19.54 11.25 -7.95
C VAL A 11 -18.63 11.93 -8.97
N THR A 12 -18.25 13.16 -8.66
CA THR A 12 -17.41 13.99 -9.51
C THR A 12 -15.95 13.56 -9.38
N THR A 13 -15.17 13.60 -10.47
CA THR A 13 -13.72 13.29 -10.45
C THR A 13 -12.93 13.95 -9.31
N PRO A 14 -13.15 15.22 -8.89
CA PRO A 14 -12.44 15.80 -7.75
C PRO A 14 -12.74 15.14 -6.40
N MET A 15 -13.91 14.52 -6.23
CA MET A 15 -14.29 13.85 -4.98
C MET A 15 -13.49 12.55 -4.79
N LEU A 16 -13.25 11.80 -5.87
CA LEU A 16 -12.36 10.62 -5.86
C LEU A 16 -10.93 10.96 -5.39
N PHE A 17 -10.39 12.08 -5.86
CA PHE A 17 -9.08 12.54 -5.42
C PHE A 17 -9.07 12.87 -3.92
N GLY A 18 -10.17 13.43 -3.41
CA GLY A 18 -10.34 13.66 -1.98
C GLY A 18 -10.30 12.37 -1.17
N GLU A 19 -11.05 11.35 -1.58
CA GLU A 19 -11.06 10.04 -0.92
C GLU A 19 -9.69 9.35 -0.99
N MET A 20 -9.00 9.43 -2.13
CA MET A 20 -7.65 8.88 -2.31
C MET A 20 -6.63 9.56 -1.37
N LEU A 21 -6.69 10.89 -1.24
CA LEU A 21 -5.82 11.63 -0.33
C LEU A 21 -6.08 11.27 1.13
N ILE A 22 -7.34 11.15 1.53
CA ILE A 22 -7.71 10.73 2.89
C ILE A 22 -7.18 9.32 3.15
N ALA A 23 -7.38 8.39 2.22
CA ALA A 23 -6.88 7.02 2.34
C ALA A 23 -5.34 6.99 2.46
N ALA A 24 -4.63 7.77 1.64
CA ALA A 24 -3.18 7.89 1.70
C ALA A 24 -2.69 8.39 3.07
N VAL A 25 -3.32 9.44 3.61
CA VAL A 25 -3.00 9.96 4.95
C VAL A 25 -3.25 8.91 6.03
N VAL A 26 -4.38 8.21 5.97
CA VAL A 26 -4.72 7.16 6.94
C VAL A 26 -3.68 6.03 6.90
N VAL A 27 -3.28 5.58 5.72
CA VAL A 27 -2.25 4.54 5.56
C VAL A 27 -0.92 4.99 6.18
N VAL A 28 -0.48 6.23 5.93
CA VAL A 28 0.76 6.77 6.51
C VAL A 28 0.69 6.82 8.04
N LEU A 29 -0.43 7.28 8.60
CA LEU A 29 -0.62 7.35 10.06
C LEU A 29 -0.60 5.95 10.70
N ILE A 30 -1.24 4.97 10.05
CA ILE A 30 -1.25 3.58 10.50
C ILE A 30 0.15 2.97 10.40
N ALA A 31 0.88 3.21 9.30
CA ALA A 31 2.23 2.71 9.12
C ALA A 31 3.18 3.19 10.23
N ILE A 32 3.14 4.47 10.59
CA ILE A 32 3.95 5.04 11.68
C ILE A 32 3.63 4.37 13.03
N ARG A 33 2.35 4.12 13.31
CA ARG A 33 1.91 3.41 14.52
C ARG A 33 2.38 1.96 14.52
N LEU A 34 2.30 1.29 13.37
CA LEU A 34 2.69 -0.11 13.21
C LEU A 34 4.18 -0.32 13.45
N THR A 35 5.05 0.56 12.94
CA THR A 35 6.50 0.48 13.19
C THR A 35 6.83 0.61 14.68
N LYS A 36 6.13 1.48 15.42
CA LYS A 36 6.34 1.60 16.88
C LYS A 36 5.93 0.34 17.65
N LEU A 37 4.88 -0.34 17.19
CA LEU A 37 4.45 -1.62 17.78
C LEU A 37 5.46 -2.72 17.48
N ALA A 38 5.98 -2.72 16.26
CA ALA A 38 6.99 -3.66 15.82
C ALA A 38 8.29 -3.61 16.62
N ASP A 39 8.78 -2.40 16.91
CA ASP A 39 9.98 -2.23 17.73
C ASP A 39 9.78 -2.82 19.13
N ARG A 40 8.58 -2.66 19.70
CA ARG A 40 8.22 -3.26 20.99
C ARG A 40 8.14 -4.79 20.91
N PHE A 41 7.55 -5.33 19.84
CA PHE A 41 7.51 -6.77 19.60
C PHE A 41 8.92 -7.36 19.44
N ALA A 42 9.82 -6.67 18.73
CA ALA A 42 11.21 -7.10 18.58
C ALA A 42 11.94 -7.16 19.93
N ASP A 43 11.74 -6.14 20.76
CA ASP A 43 12.35 -6.06 22.10
C ASP A 43 11.84 -7.17 23.03
N GLU A 44 10.54 -7.45 23.02
CA GLU A 44 9.91 -8.44 23.91
C GLU A 44 10.23 -9.88 23.51
N TRP A 45 10.33 -10.16 22.22
CA TRP A 45 10.63 -11.49 21.71
C TRP A 45 12.13 -11.76 21.53
N ASN A 46 13.01 -10.79 21.88
CA ASN A 46 14.45 -10.84 21.64
C ASN A 46 14.83 -11.08 20.16
N LEU A 47 13.95 -10.72 19.23
CA LEU A 47 14.28 -10.75 17.81
C LEU A 47 15.13 -9.52 17.48
N GLY A 48 16.16 -9.71 16.63
CA GLY A 48 16.97 -8.60 16.16
C GLY A 48 16.09 -7.53 15.52
N ARG A 49 16.15 -6.30 16.02
CA ARG A 49 15.37 -5.15 15.51
C ARG A 49 15.48 -4.99 13.99
N ALA A 50 16.65 -5.26 13.42
CA ALA A 50 16.88 -5.22 11.98
C ALA A 50 16.05 -6.28 11.22
N PHE A 51 15.92 -7.50 11.76
CA PHE A 51 15.15 -8.57 11.13
C PHE A 51 13.65 -8.24 11.12
N VAL A 52 13.12 -7.80 12.27
CA VAL A 52 11.71 -7.40 12.39
C VAL A 52 11.42 -6.17 11.52
N GLY A 53 12.33 -5.20 11.51
CA GLY A 53 12.24 -4.01 10.66
C GLY A 53 12.20 -4.35 9.17
N MET A 54 13.06 -5.26 8.69
CA MET A 54 13.05 -5.70 7.29
C MET A 54 11.75 -6.44 6.92
N LEU A 55 11.30 -7.36 7.78
CA LEU A 55 10.07 -8.13 7.54
C LEU A 55 8.83 -7.22 7.46
N LEU A 56 8.74 -6.26 8.38
CA LEU A 56 7.64 -5.30 8.38
C LEU A 56 7.71 -4.30 7.25
N LEU A 57 8.91 -3.81 6.92
CA LEU A 57 9.08 -2.94 5.76
C LEU A 57 8.54 -3.63 4.50
N ALA A 58 8.99 -4.86 4.24
CA ALA A 58 8.52 -5.65 3.10
C ALA A 58 7.00 -5.90 3.13
N THR A 59 6.44 -6.16 4.31
CA THR A 59 4.99 -6.38 4.47
C THR A 59 4.21 -5.10 4.21
N VAL A 60 4.62 -3.98 4.81
CA VAL A 60 3.91 -2.70 4.71
C VAL A 60 3.97 -2.13 3.30
N THR A 61 5.07 -2.33 2.56
CA THR A 61 5.16 -1.87 1.16
C THR A 61 4.23 -2.64 0.23
N SER A 62 4.03 -3.95 0.45
CA SER A 62 3.20 -4.77 -0.44
C SER A 62 1.77 -5.02 0.02
N LEU A 63 1.43 -4.69 1.26
CA LEU A 63 0.07 -4.82 1.77
C LEU A 63 -0.97 -4.01 0.96
N PRO A 64 -0.72 -2.72 0.61
CA PRO A 64 -1.67 -1.94 -0.19
C PRO A 64 -1.87 -2.54 -1.59
N GLU A 65 -0.81 -3.08 -2.18
CA GLU A 65 -0.78 -3.67 -3.52
C GLU A 65 -1.63 -4.96 -3.55
N VAL A 66 -1.46 -5.81 -2.54
CA VAL A 66 -2.26 -7.03 -2.37
C VAL A 66 -3.74 -6.68 -2.18
N VAL A 67 -4.05 -5.67 -1.37
CA VAL A 67 -5.44 -5.23 -1.16
C VAL A 67 -6.05 -4.65 -2.45
N ALA A 68 -5.31 -3.80 -3.18
CA ALA A 68 -5.77 -3.23 -4.45
C ALA A 68 -5.97 -4.31 -5.53
N GLY A 69 -5.04 -5.25 -5.66
CA GLY A 69 -5.15 -6.37 -6.59
C GLY A 69 -6.28 -7.33 -6.22
N ALA A 70 -6.43 -7.68 -4.94
CA ALA A 70 -7.49 -8.55 -4.45
C ALA A 70 -8.88 -7.91 -4.62
N THR A 71 -9.01 -6.61 -4.35
CA THR A 71 -10.28 -5.88 -4.55
C THR A 71 -10.62 -5.77 -6.04
N ALA A 72 -9.65 -5.50 -6.90
CA ALA A 72 -9.84 -5.50 -8.37
C ALA A 72 -10.25 -6.88 -8.91
N ALA A 73 -9.64 -7.95 -8.40
CA ALA A 73 -10.03 -9.32 -8.74
C ALA A 73 -11.44 -9.66 -8.23
N ALA A 74 -11.79 -9.22 -7.02
CA ALA A 74 -13.10 -9.45 -6.42
C ALA A 74 -14.25 -8.75 -7.17
N ILE A 75 -13.98 -7.61 -7.82
CA ILE A 75 -14.97 -6.94 -8.69
C ILE A 75 -15.01 -7.51 -10.12
N GLY A 76 -14.24 -8.55 -10.42
CA GLY A 76 -14.19 -9.21 -11.73
C GLY A 76 -13.41 -8.42 -12.79
N SER A 77 -12.63 -7.41 -12.39
CA SER A 77 -11.82 -6.62 -13.34
C SER A 77 -10.42 -7.19 -13.43
N VAL A 78 -10.23 -8.13 -14.37
CA VAL A 78 -8.94 -8.79 -14.60
C VAL A 78 -7.89 -7.78 -15.05
N ASP A 79 -8.24 -6.84 -15.93
CA ASP A 79 -7.33 -5.81 -16.43
C ASP A 79 -6.83 -4.90 -15.29
N MET A 80 -7.71 -4.49 -14.37
CA MET A 80 -7.32 -3.69 -13.20
C MET A 80 -6.47 -4.49 -12.22
N ALA A 81 -6.78 -5.77 -12.00
CA ALA A 81 -5.98 -6.63 -11.13
C ALA A 81 -4.56 -6.82 -11.70
N PHE A 82 -4.45 -7.06 -13.00
CA PHE A 82 -3.16 -7.16 -13.69
C PHE A 82 -2.38 -5.85 -13.62
N ALA A 83 -3.05 -4.73 -13.90
CA ALA A 83 -2.44 -3.40 -13.82
C ALA A 83 -1.97 -3.06 -12.40
N ALA A 84 -2.73 -3.44 -11.37
CA ALA A 84 -2.36 -3.22 -9.98
C ALA A 84 -1.09 -3.99 -9.59
N VAL A 85 -0.98 -5.27 -9.95
CA VAL A 85 0.20 -6.09 -9.61
C VAL A 85 1.41 -5.68 -10.45
N TYR A 86 1.25 -5.64 -11.78
CA TYR A 86 2.35 -5.35 -12.69
C TYR A 86 2.85 -3.91 -12.55
N GLY A 87 1.92 -2.95 -12.49
CA GLY A 87 2.24 -1.54 -12.35
C GLY A 87 2.97 -1.23 -11.04
N SER A 88 2.51 -1.80 -9.91
CA SER A 88 3.15 -1.57 -8.61
C SER A 88 4.56 -2.16 -8.56
N CYS A 89 4.77 -3.37 -9.07
CA CYS A 89 6.10 -3.98 -9.15
C CYS A 89 7.08 -3.16 -10.01
N SER A 90 6.65 -2.73 -11.20
CA SER A 90 7.47 -1.88 -12.06
C SER A 90 7.79 -0.54 -11.39
N PHE A 91 6.81 0.08 -10.73
CA PHE A 91 7.00 1.33 -9.99
C PHE A 91 7.98 1.17 -8.83
N ASN A 92 7.90 0.08 -8.06
CA ASN A 92 8.83 -0.22 -6.97
C ASN A 92 10.27 -0.40 -7.45
N ILE A 93 10.49 -1.01 -8.63
CA ILE A 93 11.84 -1.11 -9.20
C ILE A 93 12.34 0.27 -9.62
N VAL A 94 11.49 1.05 -10.30
CA VAL A 94 11.83 2.41 -10.75
C VAL A 94 12.19 3.31 -9.58
N ILE A 95 11.42 3.30 -8.48
CA ILE A 95 11.70 4.17 -7.32
C ILE A 95 13.02 3.78 -6.64
N ILE A 96 13.36 2.49 -6.57
CA ILE A 96 14.65 2.03 -6.04
C ILE A 96 15.80 2.53 -6.93
N VAL A 97 15.67 2.45 -8.24
CA VAL A 97 16.69 2.95 -9.19
C VAL A 97 16.87 4.47 -9.03
N ILE A 98 15.77 5.22 -8.95
CA ILE A 98 15.81 6.67 -8.75
C ILE A 98 16.46 7.02 -7.41
N MET A 99 16.09 6.35 -6.32
CA MET A 99 16.70 6.56 -5.01
C MET A 99 18.21 6.31 -5.05
N ASN A 100 18.65 5.24 -5.71
CA ASN A 100 20.06 4.92 -5.83
C ASN A 100 20.83 6.00 -6.62
N LEU A 101 20.25 6.52 -7.71
CA LEU A 101 20.86 7.62 -8.47
C LEU A 101 20.87 8.96 -7.71
N ALA A 102 19.86 9.22 -6.89
CA ALA A 102 19.78 10.46 -6.10
C ALA A 102 20.72 10.47 -4.89
N LEU A 103 21.13 9.29 -4.40
CA LEU A 103 22.08 9.10 -3.29
C LEU A 103 23.54 8.93 -3.74
N ALA A 104 23.81 8.91 -5.04
CA ALA A 104 25.14 8.81 -5.66
C ALA A 104 25.74 10.20 -5.95
#